data_AF-A0A382HUM8-F1
#
_entry.id   AF-A0A382HUM8-F1
#
_cell.length_a   1.000
_cell.length_b   1.000
_cell.length_c   1.000
_cell.angle_alpha   90.00
_cell.angle_beta   90.00
_cell.angle_gamma   90.00
#
_symmetry.space_group_name_H-M   'P 1'
#
loop_
_entity.id
_entity.type
_entity.pdbx_description
1 polymer ?
#
loop_
_entity_poly.entity_id
_entity_poly.type
_entity_poly.pdbx_seq_one_letter_code
_entity_poly.pdbx_strand_id
1 'polypeptide(L)' 'FLVASKALLDHNPEPSEHEIRHWLAGNLCRCTGYDKIVRAVLEAAQTVRASA' A
#
# COMPACT_ATOMS: atom_id res chain seq x y z
N PHE A 1 6.69 -4.54 -3.69
CA PHE A 1 6.11 -3.57 -2.74
C PHE A 1 6.04 -2.17 -3.30
N LEU A 2 7.13 -1.38 -3.41
CA LEU A 2 7.05 0.01 -3.91
C LEU A 2 6.25 0.16 -5.22
N VAL A 3 6.59 -0.61 -6.26
CA VAL A 3 5.92 -0.56 -7.57
C VAL A 3 4.44 -0.96 -7.47
N ALA A 4 4.15 -2.05 -6.77
CA ALA A 4 2.77 -2.51 -6.58
C ALA A 4 1.92 -1.53 -5.76
N SER A 5 2.49 -0.95 -4.70
CA SER A 5 1.84 0.07 -3.88
C SER A 5 1.59 1.35 -4.66
N LYS A 6 2.53 1.79 -5.50
CA LYS A 6 2.30 2.94 -6.39
C LYS A 6 1.15 2.65 -7.37
N ALA A 7 1.15 1.49 -8.02
CA ALA A 7 0.08 1.11 -8.94
C ALA A 7 -1.30 1.07 -8.24
N LEU A 8 -1.35 0.60 -6.98
CA LEU A 8 -2.57 0.67 -6.17
C LEU A 8 -3.01 2.11 -5.96
N LEU A 9 -2.11 2.99 -5.49
CA LEU A 9 -2.45 4.38 -5.15
C LEU A 9 -2.80 5.24 -6.38
N ASP A 10 -2.22 4.94 -7.54
CA ASP A 10 -2.60 5.58 -8.81
C ASP A 10 -4.03 5.16 -9.23
N HIS A 11 -4.47 3.94 -8.89
CA HIS A 11 -5.81 3.42 -9.22
C HIS A 11 -6.87 3.77 -8.15
N ASN A 12 -6.53 3.64 -6.88
CA ASN A 12 -7.36 3.96 -5.72
C ASN A 12 -6.52 4.76 -4.70
N PRO A 13 -6.66 6.10 -4.65
CA PRO A 13 -5.95 6.97 -3.71
C PRO A 13 -6.38 6.84 -2.24
N GLU A 14 -7.47 6.14 -1.95
CA GLU A 14 -7.97 5.90 -0.59
C GLU A 14 -8.30 4.42 -0.36
N PRO A 15 -7.31 3.51 -0.47
CA PRO A 15 -7.56 2.09 -0.28
C PRO A 15 -7.66 1.77 1.22
N SER A 16 -8.57 0.88 1.54
CA SER A 16 -8.66 0.27 2.87
C SER A 16 -7.47 -0.67 3.14
N GLU A 17 -7.23 -0.98 4.41
CA GLU A 17 -6.21 -1.98 4.79
C GLU A 17 -6.43 -3.32 4.09
N HIS A 18 -7.68 -3.76 3.98
CA HIS A 18 -8.04 -5.03 3.33
C HIS A 18 -7.64 -5.03 1.85
N GLU A 19 -7.94 -3.95 1.13
CA GLU A 19 -7.57 -3.80 -0.27
C GLU A 19 -6.06 -3.77 -0.47
N ILE A 20 -5.31 -3.08 0.41
CA ILE A 20 -3.84 -3.07 0.37
C ILE A 20 -3.28 -4.48 0.55
N ARG A 21 -3.78 -5.23 1.54
CA ARG A 21 -3.32 -6.60 1.80
C ARG A 21 -3.64 -7.54 0.63
N HIS A 22 -4.84 -7.43 0.08
CA HIS A 22 -5.26 -8.22 -1.07
C HIS A 22 -4.40 -7.90 -2.31
N TRP A 23 -4.22 -6.62 -2.62
CA TRP A 23 -3.41 -6.16 -3.74
C TRP A 23 -1.95 -6.62 -3.64
N LEU A 24 -1.40 -6.63 -2.42
CA LEU A 24 -0.02 -7.01 -2.17
C LEU A 24 0.18 -8.52 -1.95
N ALA A 25 -0.86 -9.35 -2.00
CA ALA A 25 -0.77 -10.78 -1.69
C ALA A 25 0.22 -11.56 -2.58
N GLY A 26 0.47 -11.08 -3.81
CA GLY A 26 1.48 -11.65 -4.72
C GLY A 26 2.92 -11.21 -4.45
N ASN A 27 3.15 -10.27 -3.53
CA ASN A 27 4.49 -9.79 -3.18
C ASN A 27 4.96 -10.51 -1.91
N LEU A 28 5.84 -11.51 -2.04
CA LEU A 28 6.33 -12.27 -0.90
C LEU A 28 7.38 -11.48 -0.09
N CYS A 29 7.25 -11.51 1.23
CA CYS A 29 8.24 -10.94 2.15
C CYS A 29 8.55 -11.92 3.29
N ARG A 30 9.84 -12.05 3.64
CA ARG A 30 10.30 -12.90 4.75
C ARG A 30 10.66 -12.13 6.02
N CYS A 31 10.92 -10.83 5.92
CA CYS A 31 11.53 -10.07 7.01
C CYS A 31 10.52 -9.30 7.86
N THR A 32 9.50 -8.69 7.24
CA THR A 32 8.68 -7.66 7.91
C THR A 32 7.39 -8.16 8.53
N GLY A 33 6.92 -9.35 8.14
CA GLY A 33 5.59 -9.85 8.52
C GLY A 33 4.44 -9.03 7.93
N TYR A 34 4.68 -8.23 6.89
CA TYR A 34 3.69 -7.43 6.14
C TYR A 34 3.08 -6.21 6.85
N ASP A 35 2.86 -6.23 8.16
CA ASP A 35 2.14 -5.15 8.86
C ASP A 35 2.78 -3.76 8.71
N LYS A 36 4.11 -3.67 8.76
CA LYS A 36 4.82 -2.39 8.56
C LYS A 36 4.71 -1.89 7.12
N ILE A 37 4.61 -2.79 6.15
CA ILE A 37 4.44 -2.42 4.74
C ILE A 37 3.03 -1.86 4.54
N VAL A 38 2.02 -2.55 5.07
CA VAL A 38 0.62 -2.11 4.98
C VAL A 38 0.44 -0.72 5.60
N ARG A 39 1.00 -0.48 6.79
CA ARG A 39 1.01 0.85 7.44
C ARG A 39 1.69 1.92 6.58
N ALA A 40 2.86 1.63 6.02
CA ALA A 40 3.56 2.58 5.15
C ALA A 40 2.74 2.95 3.89
N VAL A 41 1.95 2.02 3.34
CA VAL A 41 1.08 2.31 2.20
C VAL A 41 -0.12 3.18 2.61
N LEU A 42 -0.72 2.92 3.78
CA LEU A 42 -1.78 3.78 4.33
C LEU A 42 -1.30 5.21 4.57
N GLU A 43 -0.10 5.37 5.14
CA GLU A 43 0.55 6.67 5.33
C GLU A 43 0.82 7.36 3.98
N ALA A 44 1.36 6.63 3.01
CA ALA A 44 1.61 7.16 1.67
C ALA A 44 0.32 7.63 0.97
N ALA A 45 -0.80 6.90 1.14
CA ALA A 45 -2.10 7.29 0.61
C ALA A 45 -2.53 8.67 1.13
N GLN A 46 -2.30 8.96 2.42
CA GLN A 46 -2.60 10.27 3.02
C GLN A 46 -1.74 11.38 2.39
N THR A 47 -0.44 11.13 2.19
CA THR A 47 0.47 12.10 1.56
C THR A 47 0.12 12.37 0.09
N VAL A 48 -0.22 11.33 -0.68
CA VAL A 48 -0.63 11.46 -2.08
C VAL A 48 -1.88 12.32 -2.21
N ARG A 49 -2.89 12.09 -1.36
CA ARG A 49 -4.10 12.94 -1.34
C ARG A 49 -3.84 14.38 -0.93
N ALA A 50 -2.93 14.59 0.03
CA ALA A 50 -2.58 15.94 0.49
C ALA A 50 -1.77 16.74 -0.54
N SER A 51 -1.17 16.06 -1.53
CA SER A 51 -0.33 16.67 -2.57
C SER A 51 -1.05 16.84 -3.92
N ALA A 52 -2.32 16.41 -4.01
CA ALA A 52 -3.19 16.54 -5.17
C ALA A 52 -4.13 17.75 -5.02
#